data_AF-A0A2D7C4T6-F1
#
_entry.id   AF-A0A2D7C4T6-F1
#
_cell.length_a   1.000
_cell.length_b   1.000
_cell.length_c   1.000
_cell.angle_alpha   90.00
_cell.angle_beta   90.00
_cell.angle_gamma   90.00
#
_symmetry.space_group_name_H-M   'P 1'
#
loop_
_entity.id
_entity.type
_entity.pdbx_description
1 polymer ?
#
loop_
_entity_poly.entity_id
_entity_poly.type
_entity_poly.pdbx_seq_one_letter_code
_entity_poly.pdbx_strand_id
1 'polypeptide(L)'
;SRSFSVTQSGTTGYFTTGSASLSAVSNVDIKTVAGASSAIDTIDGALEKILSARSEVGALQNRLERVVETLTNMVTKTTEAVSRIVDADFAEETAKLTRAQVLQQAGTAMLAQANQSKQSVLALLQ
;
A
#
# COMPACT_ATOMS: atom_id res chain seq x y z
N SER A 1 7.75 18.19 -38.37
CA SER A 1 8.25 16.87 -38.79
C SER A 1 8.96 16.21 -37.62
N ARG A 2 8.35 15.21 -36.98
CA ARG A 2 9.03 14.40 -35.96
C ARG A 2 9.48 13.12 -36.66
N SER A 3 10.77 12.97 -36.91
CA SER A 3 11.36 11.77 -37.51
C SER A 3 11.52 10.69 -36.44
N PHE A 4 11.28 9.43 -36.84
CA PHE A 4 11.67 8.27 -36.06
C PHE A 4 12.97 7.71 -36.63
N SER A 5 13.95 7.44 -35.78
CA SER A 5 15.25 6.87 -36.16
C SER A 5 15.47 5.56 -35.42
N VAL A 6 15.75 4.49 -36.17
CA VAL A 6 16.15 3.19 -35.61
C VAL A 6 17.65 3.04 -35.81
N THR A 7 18.38 2.84 -34.70
CA THR A 7 19.79 2.44 -34.73
C THR A 7 19.88 0.96 -34.44
N GLN A 8 20.16 0.16 -35.47
CA GLN A 8 20.35 -1.29 -35.33
C GLN A 8 21.73 -1.57 -34.71
N SER A 9 21.77 -2.40 -33.67
CA SER A 9 23.01 -2.92 -33.09
C SER A 9 23.12 -4.41 -33.44
N GLY A 10 23.80 -4.73 -34.54
CA GLY A 10 24.06 -6.10 -35.00
C GLY A 10 23.77 -6.32 -36.49
N THR A 11 24.61 -7.13 -37.15
CA THR A 11 24.72 -7.27 -38.63
C THR A 11 23.60 -8.07 -39.31
N THR A 12 22.62 -8.60 -38.56
CA THR A 12 21.59 -9.48 -39.14
C THR A 12 20.19 -9.07 -38.66
N GLY A 13 19.55 -8.12 -39.34
CA GLY A 13 18.16 -7.76 -39.05
C GLY A 13 17.48 -7.03 -40.21
N TYR A 14 16.18 -7.29 -40.36
CA TYR A 14 15.26 -6.83 -41.42
C TYR A 14 15.04 -5.30 -41.52
N PHE A 15 15.72 -4.50 -40.70
CA PHE A 15 15.60 -3.03 -40.69
C PHE A 15 16.94 -2.40 -41.08
N THR A 16 16.92 -1.50 -42.06
CA THR A 16 18.10 -0.72 -42.46
C THR A 16 18.23 0.52 -41.57
N THR A 17 19.45 0.94 -41.27
CA THR A 17 19.70 2.16 -40.47
C THR A 17 19.28 3.39 -41.28
N GLY A 18 18.17 4.01 -40.89
CA GLY A 18 17.57 5.12 -41.63
C GLY A 18 16.58 5.93 -40.79
N SER A 19 16.26 7.12 -41.29
CA SER A 19 15.20 7.97 -40.71
C SER A 19 13.95 7.87 -41.57
N ALA A 20 12.85 7.37 -41.01
CA ALA A 20 11.56 7.34 -41.69
C ALA A 20 10.83 8.67 -41.47
N SER A 21 10.35 9.29 -42.55
CA SER A 21 9.45 10.44 -42.47
C SER A 21 8.05 9.96 -42.09
N LEU A 22 7.50 10.46 -40.98
CA LEU A 22 6.12 10.17 -40.59
C LEU A 22 5.15 10.81 -41.60
N SER A 23 4.61 10.01 -42.51
CA SER A 23 3.44 10.40 -43.30
C SER A 23 2.19 10.27 -42.42
N ALA A 24 1.31 11.27 -42.48
CA ALA A 24 0.01 11.17 -41.81
C ALA A 24 -0.80 10.02 -42.44
N VAL A 25 -1.49 9.22 -41.61
CA VAL A 25 -2.35 8.10 -42.06
C VAL A 25 -3.39 8.57 -43.10
N SER A 26 -3.76 9.86 -43.08
CA SER A 26 -4.66 10.50 -44.04
C SER A 26 -4.11 10.64 -45.47
N ASN A 27 -2.80 10.51 -45.67
CA ASN A 27 -2.13 10.70 -46.96
C ASN A 27 -1.74 9.37 -47.63
N VAL A 28 -2.18 8.25 -47.08
CA VAL A 28 -1.85 6.91 -47.56
C VAL A 28 -2.77 6.54 -48.73
N ASP A 29 -2.22 6.47 -49.95
CA ASP A 29 -2.94 6.03 -51.14
C ASP A 29 -2.66 4.54 -51.43
N ILE A 30 -3.67 3.68 -51.24
CA ILE A 30 -3.56 2.21 -51.37
C ILE A 30 -3.74 1.77 -52.85
N LYS A 31 -4.01 2.69 -53.77
CA LYS A 31 -4.26 2.35 -55.19
C LYS A 31 -3.05 1.80 -55.93
N THR A 32 -1.84 1.95 -55.37
CA THR A 32 -0.60 1.43 -55.95
C THR A 32 0.08 0.47 -54.98
N VAL A 33 0.84 -0.51 -55.50
CA VAL A 33 1.60 -1.47 -54.66
C VAL A 33 2.57 -0.75 -53.72
N ALA A 34 3.23 0.31 -54.20
CA ALA A 34 4.15 1.11 -53.39
C ALA A 34 3.43 1.90 -52.28
N GLY A 35 2.27 2.47 -52.58
CA GLY A 35 1.46 3.19 -51.60
C GLY A 35 0.82 2.26 -50.56
N ALA A 36 0.43 1.05 -50.95
CA ALA A 36 0.00 -0.01 -50.04
C ALA A 36 1.12 -0.48 -49.09
N SER A 37 2.37 -0.59 -49.58
CA SER A 37 3.52 -0.89 -48.70
C SER A 37 3.76 0.23 -47.68
N SER A 38 3.75 1.49 -48.11
CA SER A 38 3.92 2.64 -47.22
C SER A 38 2.76 2.80 -46.22
N ALA A 39 1.56 2.37 -46.59
CA ALA A 39 0.40 2.26 -45.70
C ALA A 39 0.69 1.35 -44.52
N ILE A 40 1.20 0.14 -44.82
CA ILE A 40 1.51 -0.90 -43.84
C ILE A 40 2.58 -0.38 -42.89
N ASP A 41 3.67 0.19 -43.41
CA ASP A 41 4.74 0.76 -42.57
C ASP A 41 4.23 1.85 -41.60
N THR A 42 3.33 2.70 -42.08
CA THR A 42 2.73 3.77 -41.26
C THR A 42 1.81 3.20 -40.17
N ILE A 43 1.02 2.18 -40.51
CA ILE A 43 0.14 1.47 -39.57
C ILE A 43 0.97 0.73 -38.53
N ASP A 44 2.06 0.08 -38.92
CA ASP A 44 2.96 -0.63 -38.00
C ASP A 44 3.58 0.33 -36.99
N GLY A 45 4.08 1.48 -37.43
CA GLY A 45 4.58 2.51 -36.52
C GLY A 45 3.50 3.09 -35.58
N ALA A 46 2.26 3.22 -36.08
CA ALA A 46 1.14 3.65 -35.25
C ALA A 46 0.74 2.57 -34.22
N LEU A 47 0.75 1.29 -34.60
CA LEU A 47 0.49 0.15 -33.72
C LEU A 47 1.57 0.02 -32.65
N GLU A 48 2.84 0.17 -33.01
CA GLU A 48 3.95 0.14 -32.05
C GLU A 48 3.80 1.24 -30.99
N LYS A 49 3.38 2.44 -31.39
CA LYS A 49 3.09 3.53 -30.45
C LYS A 49 1.93 3.21 -29.50
N ILE A 50 0.84 2.60 -30.00
CA ILE A 50 -0.29 2.17 -29.18
C ILE A 50 0.14 1.07 -28.20
N LEU A 51 0.93 0.11 -28.67
CA LEU A 51 1.45 -0.99 -27.84
C LEU A 51 2.38 -0.46 -26.74
N SER A 52 3.24 0.51 -27.07
CA SER A 52 4.09 1.20 -26.10
C SER A 52 3.25 1.91 -25.02
N ALA A 53 2.25 2.70 -25.42
CA ALA A 53 1.35 3.35 -24.47
C ALA A 53 0.57 2.33 -23.60
N ARG A 54 0.12 1.22 -24.18
CA ARG A 54 -0.56 0.14 -23.45
C ARG A 54 0.37 -0.55 -22.45
N SER A 55 1.63 -0.74 -22.81
CA SER A 55 2.67 -1.30 -21.93
C SER A 55 2.92 -0.38 -20.73
N GLU A 56 3.04 0.94 -20.95
CA GLU A 56 3.19 1.92 -19.87
C GLU A 56 2.00 1.90 -18.90
N VAL A 57 0.78 1.82 -19.43
CA VAL A 57 -0.43 1.69 -18.61
C VAL A 57 -0.42 0.37 -17.81
N GLY A 58 -0.01 -0.75 -18.41
CA GLY A 58 0.13 -2.02 -17.70
C GLY A 58 1.17 -1.96 -16.58
N ALA A 59 2.32 -1.31 -16.84
CA ALA A 59 3.34 -1.09 -15.82
C ALA A 59 2.83 -0.19 -14.67
N LEU A 60 2.04 0.85 -15.00
CA LEU A 60 1.40 1.71 -14.00
C LEU A 60 0.38 0.95 -13.16
N GLN A 61 -0.44 0.10 -13.78
CA GLN A 61 -1.39 -0.78 -13.06
C GLN A 61 -0.66 -1.69 -12.08
N ASN A 62 0.38 -2.40 -12.51
CA ASN A 62 1.20 -3.26 -11.63
C ASN A 62 1.80 -2.47 -10.45
N ARG A 63 2.25 -1.24 -10.68
CA ARG A 63 2.74 -0.36 -9.61
C ARG A 63 1.63 0.05 -8.66
N LEU A 64 0.46 0.42 -9.18
CA LEU A 64 -0.70 0.80 -8.36
C LEU A 64 -1.16 -0.36 -7.48
N GLU A 65 -1.29 -1.56 -8.05
CA GLU A 65 -1.64 -2.78 -7.30
C GLU A 65 -0.64 -3.04 -6.16
N ARG A 66 0.66 -2.95 -6.45
CA ARG A 66 1.70 -3.14 -5.42
C ARG A 66 1.69 -2.04 -4.35
N VAL A 67 1.41 -0.79 -4.72
CA VAL A 67 1.27 0.31 -3.76
C VAL A 67 0.05 0.09 -2.87
N VAL A 68 -1.08 -0.34 -3.44
CA VAL A 68 -2.30 -0.65 -2.69
C VAL A 68 -2.08 -1.81 -1.71
N GLU A 69 -1.41 -2.88 -2.15
CA GLU A 69 -1.06 -4.00 -1.27
C GLU A 69 -0.15 -3.55 -0.13
N THR A 70 0.89 -2.77 -0.44
CA THR A 70 1.82 -2.24 0.56
C THR A 70 1.10 -1.34 1.56
N LEU A 71 0.22 -0.45 1.08
CA LEU A 71 -0.54 0.48 1.91
C LEU A 71 -1.53 -0.27 2.82
N THR A 72 -2.26 -1.23 2.27
CA THR A 72 -3.17 -2.09 3.05
C THR A 72 -2.42 -2.80 4.17
N ASN A 73 -1.25 -3.38 3.87
CA ASN A 73 -0.40 -4.00 4.88
C ASN A 73 0.08 -3.00 5.96
N MET A 74 0.45 -1.78 5.58
CA MET A 74 0.81 -0.74 6.54
C MET A 74 -0.36 -0.33 7.42
N VAL A 75 -1.56 -0.18 6.85
CA VAL A 75 -2.78 0.14 7.59
C VAL A 75 -3.09 -0.97 8.60
N THR A 76 -3.11 -2.24 8.18
CA THR A 76 -3.35 -3.37 9.10
C THR A 76 -2.34 -3.39 10.24
N LYS A 77 -1.04 -3.28 9.94
CA LYS A 77 0.02 -3.26 10.97
C LYS A 77 -0.11 -2.08 11.93
N THR A 78 -0.47 -0.90 11.42
CA THR A 78 -0.66 0.30 12.24
C THR A 78 -1.89 0.15 13.13
N THR A 79 -3.01 -0.32 12.60
CA THR A 79 -4.24 -0.57 13.36
C THR A 79 -4.01 -1.62 14.45
N GLU A 80 -3.29 -2.70 14.16
CA GLU A 80 -2.91 -3.68 15.19
C GLU A 80 -1.99 -3.10 16.27
N ALA A 81 -1.02 -2.27 15.89
CA ALA A 81 -0.15 -1.59 16.84
C ALA A 81 -0.95 -0.66 17.76
N VAL A 82 -1.89 0.12 17.20
CA VAL A 82 -2.80 0.97 17.97
C VAL A 82 -3.68 0.14 18.88
N SER A 83 -4.28 -0.96 18.39
CA SER A 83 -5.08 -1.88 19.22
C SER A 83 -4.27 -2.40 20.42
N ARG A 84 -3.03 -2.84 20.20
CA ARG A 84 -2.14 -3.30 21.28
C ARG A 84 -1.85 -2.21 22.32
N ILE A 85 -1.67 -0.96 21.89
CA ILE A 85 -1.46 0.18 22.80
C ILE A 85 -2.73 0.43 23.63
N VAL A 86 -3.87 0.53 22.97
CA VAL A 86 -5.17 0.78 23.62
C VAL A 86 -5.52 -0.34 24.59
N ASP A 87 -5.33 -1.60 24.20
CA ASP A 87 -5.59 -2.76 25.07
C ASP A 87 -4.63 -2.81 26.27
N ALA A 88 -3.36 -2.44 26.09
CA ALA A 88 -2.38 -2.37 27.18
C ALA A 88 -2.74 -1.25 28.18
N ASP A 89 -3.10 -0.06 27.68
CA ASP A 89 -3.53 1.07 28.52
C ASP A 89 -4.81 0.71 29.30
N PHE A 90 -5.76 0.04 28.64
CA PHE A 90 -7.00 -0.41 29.29
C PHE A 90 -6.73 -1.48 30.36
N ALA A 91 -5.83 -2.42 30.09
CA ALA A 91 -5.42 -3.43 31.07
C ALA A 91 -4.72 -2.78 32.28
N GLU A 92 -3.86 -1.79 32.07
CA GLU A 92 -3.18 -1.07 33.15
C GLU A 92 -4.19 -0.28 34.01
N GLU A 93 -5.10 0.47 33.40
CA GLU A 93 -6.11 1.24 34.12
C GLU A 93 -7.08 0.33 34.88
N THR A 94 -7.51 -0.77 34.27
CA THR A 94 -8.37 -1.77 34.93
C THR A 94 -7.64 -2.43 36.11
N ALA A 95 -6.34 -2.70 35.99
CA ALA A 95 -5.52 -3.23 37.08
C ALA A 95 -5.38 -2.22 38.23
N LYS A 96 -5.19 -0.93 37.92
CA LYS A 96 -5.16 0.15 38.92
C LYS A 96 -6.51 0.28 39.64
N LEU A 97 -7.61 0.32 38.89
CA LEU A 97 -8.97 0.38 39.43
C LEU A 97 -9.25 -0.83 40.34
N THR A 98 -8.95 -2.04 39.87
CA THR A 98 -9.14 -3.28 40.64
C THR A 98 -8.29 -3.25 41.91
N ARG A 99 -7.02 -2.84 41.83
CA ARG A 99 -6.14 -2.69 42.99
C ARG A 99 -6.69 -1.68 44.01
N ALA A 100 -7.22 -0.55 43.55
CA ALA A 100 -7.82 0.46 44.40
C ALA A 100 -9.08 -0.09 45.10
N GLN A 101 -9.96 -0.81 44.40
CA GLN A 101 -11.15 -1.44 44.97
C GLN A 101 -10.80 -2.52 46.00
N VAL A 102 -9.81 -3.37 45.70
CA VAL A 102 -9.31 -4.39 46.63
C VAL A 102 -8.72 -3.73 47.88
N LEU A 103 -7.94 -2.65 47.73
CA LEU A 103 -7.40 -1.90 48.87
C LEU A 103 -8.49 -1.25 49.72
N GLN A 104 -9.56 -0.74 49.10
CA GLN A 104 -10.71 -0.19 49.83
C GLN A 104 -11.45 -1.26 50.63
N GLN A 105 -11.75 -2.42 50.03
CA GLN A 105 -12.38 -3.55 50.73
C GLN A 105 -11.48 -4.12 51.82
N ALA A 106 -10.18 -4.24 51.57
CA ALA A 106 -9.21 -4.68 52.58
C ALA A 106 -9.08 -3.64 53.70
N GLY A 107 -9.10 -2.34 53.39
CA GLY A 107 -9.03 -1.26 54.38
C GLY A 107 -10.24 -1.24 55.32
N THR A 108 -11.45 -1.46 54.80
CA THR A 108 -12.66 -1.55 55.65
C THR A 108 -12.66 -2.82 56.49
N ALA A 109 -12.27 -3.97 55.93
CA ALA A 109 -12.14 -5.22 56.69
C ALA A 109 -11.04 -5.15 57.76
N MET A 110 -9.89 -4.54 57.45
CA MET A 110 -8.78 -4.31 58.38
C MET A 110 -9.17 -3.35 59.50
N LEU A 111 -9.90 -2.27 59.20
CA LEU A 111 -10.44 -1.35 60.22
C LEU A 111 -11.43 -2.06 61.14
N ALA A 112 -12.33 -2.88 60.58
CA ALA A 112 -13.26 -3.68 61.37
C ALA A 112 -12.52 -4.66 62.30
N GLN A 113 -11.53 -5.39 61.78
CA GLN A 113 -10.71 -6.34 62.54
C GLN A 113 -9.88 -5.63 63.63
N ALA A 114 -9.31 -4.46 63.34
CA ALA A 114 -8.55 -3.67 64.31
C ALA A 114 -9.44 -3.06 65.42
N ASN A 115 -10.68 -2.66 65.10
CA ASN A 115 -11.62 -2.18 66.11
C ASN A 115 -12.09 -3.31 67.03
N GLN A 116 -12.33 -4.50 66.47
CA GLN A 116 -12.77 -5.66 67.22
C GLN A 116 -11.66 -6.16 68.17
N SER A 117 -10.40 -6.18 67.72
CA SER A 117 -9.26 -6.53 68.59
C SER A 117 -9.03 -5.50 69.71
N LYS A 118 -9.23 -4.20 69.46
CA LYS A 118 -9.15 -3.17 70.51
C LYS A 118 -10.22 -3.32 71.59
N GLN A 119 -11.46 -3.66 71.22
CA GLN A 119 -12.52 -3.92 72.20
C GLN A 119 -12.21 -5.16 73.06
N SER A 120 -11.67 -6.22 72.48
CA SER A 120 -11.24 -7.41 73.23
C SER A 120 -10.14 -7.11 74.24
N VAL A 121 -9.23 -6.17 73.95
CA VAL A 121 -8.20 -5.75 74.91
C VAL A 121 -8.78 -4.90 76.04
N LEU A 122 -9.75 -4.01 75.75
CA LEU A 122 -10.44 -3.25 76.79
C LEU A 122 -11.28 -4.12 77.74
N ALA A 123 -11.80 -5.24 77.24
CA ALA A 123 -12.50 -6.23 78.07
C ALA A 123 -11.55 -7.01 79.01
N LEU A 124 -10.24 -7.05 78.72
CA LEU A 124 -9.22 -7.67 79.57
C LEU A 124 -8.61 -6.70 80.59
N LEU A 125 -8.99 -5.42 80.57
CA LEU A 125 -8.53 -4.38 81.50
C LEU A 125 -9.62 -3.92 82.49
N GLN A 126 -10.79 -4.58 82.49
CA GLN A 126 -11.90 -4.39 83.43
C GLN A 126 -12.03 -5.59 84.37
#